data_AF-A0A7X7SFT5-F1
#
_entry.id   AF-A0A7X7SFT5-F1
#
_cell.length_a   1.000
_cell.length_b   1.000
_cell.length_c   1.000
_cell.angle_alpha   90.00
_cell.angle_beta   90.00
_cell.angle_gamma   90.00
#
_symmetry.space_group_name_H-M   'P 1'
#
loop_
_entity.id
_entity.type
_entity.pdbx_description
1 polymer ?
#
loop_
_entity_poly.entity_id
_entity_poly.type
_entity_poly.pdbx_seq_one_letter_code
_entity_poly.pdbx_strand_id
1 'polypeptide(L)'
;MTSDAVLVTGAGGLVGAEVVSALIAQGKRVIALVHNNHEIVRSDRTAVPQSPLLTTVTGDVCQPQLGLSDADAARIGEQTQSIVHLAATTAFDDSPEHYQNLNIGGSANVVELALQWDVPMVHVSTAYVCGLRSGVVTEDELDVGQKFGTLYEQSKCRAEELVRAAISERGLRACIVRPGIVSGRSDTGAVRDYKNLYIVLKLIVEGKLRSLPGRYDATLSLAPVDHVA
;
A
#
# COMPACT_ATOMS: atom_id res chain seq x y z
N MET A 1 -19.53 -21.30 -12.19
CA MET A 1 -18.63 -21.22 -11.03
C MET A 1 -18.06 -19.81 -11.02
N THR A 2 -18.69 -18.92 -10.27
CA THR A 2 -18.21 -17.55 -10.05
C THR A 2 -16.83 -17.66 -9.41
N SER A 3 -15.80 -17.16 -10.08
CA SER A 3 -14.44 -17.30 -9.57
C SER A 3 -14.13 -16.13 -8.64
N ASP A 4 -13.91 -16.43 -7.37
CA ASP A 4 -13.61 -15.45 -6.34
C ASP A 4 -12.14 -15.00 -6.40
N ALA A 5 -11.87 -13.83 -6.97
CA ALA A 5 -10.54 -13.24 -7.06
C ALA A 5 -10.34 -12.04 -6.13
N VAL A 6 -9.10 -11.81 -5.72
CA VAL A 6 -8.68 -10.61 -4.98
C VAL A 6 -8.04 -9.63 -5.97
N LEU A 7 -8.61 -8.43 -6.09
CA LEU A 7 -7.97 -7.34 -6.85
C LEU A 7 -6.90 -6.69 -5.99
N VAL A 8 -5.64 -6.71 -6.43
CA VAL A 8 -4.52 -6.09 -5.74
C VAL A 8 -4.03 -4.90 -6.55
N THR A 9 -4.16 -3.69 -6.00
CA THR A 9 -3.52 -2.49 -6.57
C THR A 9 -2.17 -2.24 -5.91
N GLY A 10 -1.22 -1.65 -6.63
CA GLY A 10 0.15 -1.52 -6.14
C GLY A 10 0.89 -2.87 -6.11
N ALA A 11 0.44 -3.85 -6.92
CA ALA A 11 1.00 -5.20 -6.98
C ALA A 11 2.49 -5.22 -7.33
N GLY A 12 2.96 -4.25 -8.13
CA GLY A 12 4.38 -4.09 -8.44
C GLY A 12 5.22 -3.48 -7.32
N GLY A 13 4.61 -2.99 -6.23
CA GLY A 13 5.27 -2.34 -5.09
C GLY A 13 5.87 -3.32 -4.08
N LEU A 14 6.67 -2.82 -3.12
CA LEU A 14 7.44 -3.65 -2.19
C LEU A 14 6.57 -4.64 -1.41
N VAL A 15 5.53 -4.14 -0.73
CA VAL A 15 4.57 -4.95 0.02
C VAL A 15 3.63 -5.69 -0.93
N GLY A 16 3.15 -5.03 -1.99
CA GLY A 16 2.17 -5.62 -2.92
C GLY A 16 2.66 -6.89 -3.60
N ALA A 17 3.95 -6.98 -3.94
CA ALA A 17 4.50 -8.19 -4.52
C ALA A 17 4.47 -9.39 -3.55
N GLU A 18 4.72 -9.15 -2.25
CA GLU A 18 4.62 -10.20 -1.23
C GLU A 18 3.16 -10.59 -0.98
N VAL A 19 2.23 -9.63 -0.96
CA VAL A 19 0.79 -9.91 -0.83
C VAL A 19 0.29 -10.79 -1.99
N VAL A 20 0.66 -10.45 -3.23
CA VAL A 20 0.31 -11.27 -4.40
C VAL A 20 0.88 -12.68 -4.25
N SER A 21 2.15 -12.81 -3.86
CA SER A 21 2.79 -14.10 -3.65
C SER A 21 2.12 -14.92 -2.54
N ALA A 22 1.75 -14.28 -1.43
CA ALA A 22 1.10 -14.93 -0.29
C ALA A 22 -0.31 -15.42 -0.65
N LEU A 23 -1.10 -14.61 -1.35
CA LEU A 23 -2.44 -14.99 -1.81
C LEU A 23 -2.40 -16.19 -2.77
N ILE A 24 -1.46 -16.18 -3.73
CA ILE A 24 -1.28 -17.31 -4.66
C ILE A 24 -0.85 -18.58 -3.91
N ALA A 25 0.06 -18.47 -2.94
CA ALA A 25 0.50 -19.60 -2.12
C ALA A 25 -0.65 -20.20 -1.29
N GLN A 26 -1.65 -19.38 -0.93
CA GLN A 26 -2.89 -19.82 -0.29
C GLN A 26 -3.95 -20.37 -1.27
N GLY A 27 -3.61 -20.47 -2.56
CA GLY A 27 -4.53 -20.96 -3.60
C GLY A 27 -5.61 -19.95 -4.01
N LYS A 28 -5.46 -18.67 -3.65
CA LYS A 28 -6.40 -17.61 -4.04
C LYS A 28 -6.09 -17.11 -5.44
N ARG A 29 -7.15 -16.76 -6.18
CA ARG A 29 -7.01 -16.05 -7.46
C ARG A 29 -6.72 -14.58 -7.20
N VAL A 30 -5.79 -14.01 -7.95
CA VAL A 30 -5.34 -12.63 -7.83
C VAL A 30 -5.44 -11.94 -9.18
N ILE A 31 -6.11 -10.79 -9.19
CA ILE A 31 -6.08 -9.84 -10.29
C ILE A 31 -5.11 -8.73 -9.85
N ALA A 32 -3.92 -8.70 -10.42
CA ALA A 32 -2.89 -7.73 -10.08
C ALA A 32 -2.98 -6.53 -11.04
N LEU A 33 -3.37 -5.37 -10.51
CA LEU A 33 -3.34 -4.12 -11.26
C LEU A 33 -1.91 -3.58 -11.31
N VAL A 34 -1.39 -3.43 -12.52
CA VAL A 34 -0.04 -2.93 -12.81
C VAL A 34 -0.12 -1.75 -13.77
N HIS A 35 0.83 -0.81 -13.70
CA HIS A 35 0.85 0.34 -14.60
C HIS A 35 1.66 0.02 -15.87
N ASN A 36 2.98 -0.12 -15.75
CA ASN A 36 3.88 -0.32 -16.90
C ASN A 36 4.61 -1.68 -16.90
N ASN A 37 4.76 -2.33 -15.73
CA ASN A 37 5.50 -3.57 -15.62
C ASN A 37 4.58 -4.72 -15.19
N HIS A 38 4.45 -5.72 -16.05
CA HIS A 38 3.66 -6.92 -15.80
C HIS A 38 4.40 -7.96 -14.94
N GLU A 39 5.71 -7.83 -14.80
CA GLU A 39 6.48 -8.70 -13.92
C GLU A 39 6.40 -8.19 -12.47
N ILE A 40 5.84 -9.01 -11.60
CA ILE A 40 5.77 -8.75 -10.15
C ILE A 40 6.99 -9.38 -9.51
N VAL A 41 7.86 -8.55 -8.93
CA VAL A 41 9.12 -8.99 -8.35
C VAL A 41 9.07 -8.85 -6.83
N ARG A 42 9.39 -9.93 -6.12
CA ARG A 42 9.42 -10.02 -4.66
C ARG A 42 10.65 -9.32 -4.07
N SER A 43 10.69 -9.19 -2.76
CA SER A 43 11.75 -8.49 -2.03
C SER A 43 13.11 -9.20 -2.12
N ASP A 44 13.10 -10.51 -2.37
CA ASP A 44 14.28 -11.34 -2.66
C ASP A 44 14.74 -11.26 -4.12
N ARG A 45 14.12 -10.38 -4.93
CA ARG A 45 14.34 -10.21 -6.38
C ARG A 45 13.92 -11.41 -7.23
N THR A 46 13.20 -12.37 -6.67
CA THR A 46 12.56 -13.43 -7.45
C THR A 46 11.27 -12.92 -8.06
N ALA A 47 10.97 -13.32 -9.29
CA ALA A 47 9.68 -13.04 -9.91
C ALA A 47 8.59 -13.92 -9.24
N VAL A 48 7.41 -13.35 -9.03
CA VAL A 48 6.23 -14.15 -8.70
C VAL A 48 5.94 -15.04 -9.92
N PRO A 49 5.90 -16.38 -9.77
CA PRO A 49 5.74 -17.27 -10.89
C PRO A 49 4.39 -17.06 -11.57
N GLN A 50 4.39 -17.14 -12.91
CA GLN A 50 3.15 -17.20 -13.67
C GLN A 50 2.33 -18.42 -13.22
N SER A 51 1.05 -18.19 -12.97
CA SER A 51 0.14 -19.19 -12.42
C SER A 51 -1.25 -18.97 -13.02
N PRO A 52 -2.06 -20.02 -13.23
CA PRO A 52 -3.48 -19.86 -13.56
C PRO A 52 -4.26 -19.03 -12.53
N LEU A 53 -3.70 -18.88 -11.32
CA LEU A 53 -4.26 -18.06 -10.25
C LEU A 53 -3.93 -16.56 -10.37
N LEU A 54 -2.97 -16.17 -11.22
CA LEU A 54 -2.54 -14.78 -11.37
C LEU A 54 -2.99 -14.22 -12.73
N THR A 55 -3.69 -13.10 -12.70
CA THR A 55 -4.00 -12.31 -13.90
C THR A 55 -3.46 -10.89 -13.71
N THR A 56 -2.59 -10.42 -14.59
CA THR A 56 -2.13 -9.02 -14.57
C THR A 56 -3.00 -8.17 -15.47
N VAL A 57 -3.45 -7.01 -14.97
CA VAL A 57 -4.26 -6.06 -15.72
C VAL A 57 -3.57 -4.71 -15.71
N THR A 58 -3.44 -4.08 -16.87
CA THR A 58 -2.93 -2.71 -16.97
C THR A 58 -3.99 -1.72 -16.52
N GLY A 59 -3.63 -0.82 -15.61
CA GLY A 59 -4.48 0.29 -15.22
C GLY A 59 -3.74 1.34 -14.39
N ASP A 60 -4.40 2.46 -14.18
CA ASP A 60 -3.91 3.60 -13.42
C ASP A 60 -4.95 3.99 -12.37
N VAL A 61 -4.59 3.84 -11.09
CA VAL A 61 -5.48 4.19 -9.98
C VAL A 61 -5.87 5.66 -9.98
N CYS A 62 -5.09 6.56 -10.60
CA CYS A 62 -5.44 7.98 -10.70
C CYS A 62 -6.64 8.24 -11.62
N GLN A 63 -6.96 7.29 -12.51
CA GLN A 63 -8.05 7.42 -13.46
C GLN A 63 -9.35 6.82 -12.90
N PRO A 64 -10.52 7.36 -13.30
CA PRO A 64 -11.81 6.72 -13.01
C PRO A 64 -11.80 5.26 -13.46
N GLN A 65 -12.44 4.38 -12.68
CA GLN A 65 -12.45 2.93 -12.92
C GLN A 65 -11.04 2.31 -13.09
N LEU A 66 -10.01 2.93 -12.50
CA LEU A 66 -8.59 2.53 -12.62
C LEU A 66 -8.07 2.60 -14.07
N GLY A 67 -8.69 3.43 -14.92
CA GLY A 67 -8.33 3.55 -16.34
C GLY A 67 -8.75 2.35 -17.19
N LEU A 68 -9.60 1.48 -16.65
CA LEU A 68 -10.16 0.33 -17.36
C LEU A 68 -11.28 0.79 -18.31
N SER A 69 -11.47 0.03 -19.40
CA SER A 69 -12.69 0.15 -20.21
C SER A 69 -13.91 -0.28 -19.40
N ASP A 70 -15.10 0.23 -19.71
CA ASP A 70 -16.33 -0.18 -19.02
C ASP A 70 -16.56 -1.70 -19.09
N ALA A 71 -16.20 -2.32 -20.22
CA ALA A 71 -16.30 -3.76 -20.41
C ALA A 71 -15.31 -4.53 -19.50
N ASP A 72 -14.08 -4.05 -19.36
CA ASP A 72 -13.10 -4.67 -18.47
C ASP A 72 -13.43 -4.45 -17.01
N ALA A 73 -13.86 -3.24 -16.64
CA ALA A 73 -14.28 -2.93 -15.28
C ALA A 73 -15.46 -3.81 -14.84
N ALA A 74 -16.47 -3.99 -15.71
CA ALA A 74 -17.59 -4.89 -15.45
C ALA A 74 -17.12 -6.35 -15.29
N ARG A 75 -16.32 -6.85 -16.23
CA ARG A 75 -15.79 -8.22 -16.21
C ARG A 75 -14.92 -8.50 -14.97
N ILE A 76 -14.09 -7.55 -14.57
CA ILE A 76 -13.22 -7.66 -13.38
C ILE A 76 -14.07 -7.56 -12.11
N GLY A 77 -15.03 -6.66 -12.07
CA GLY A 77 -15.97 -6.52 -10.95
C GLY A 77 -16.73 -7.81 -10.68
N GLU A 78 -17.27 -8.48 -11.71
CA GLU A 78 -17.95 -9.78 -11.59
C GLU A 78 -17.08 -10.91 -11.00
N GLN A 79 -15.76 -10.79 -11.12
CA GLN A 79 -14.79 -11.78 -10.63
C GLN A 79 -14.17 -11.39 -9.29
N THR A 80 -14.34 -10.14 -8.86
CA THR A 80 -13.67 -9.62 -7.66
C THR A 80 -14.53 -9.90 -6.43
N GLN A 81 -13.95 -10.56 -5.44
CA GLN A 81 -14.58 -10.79 -4.14
C GLN A 81 -14.11 -9.79 -3.09
N SER A 82 -12.91 -9.23 -3.23
CA SER A 82 -12.34 -8.24 -2.32
C SER A 82 -11.22 -7.47 -2.98
N ILE A 83 -10.94 -6.27 -2.48
CA ILE A 83 -9.86 -5.41 -2.99
C ILE A 83 -8.78 -5.24 -1.91
N VAL A 84 -7.50 -5.36 -2.28
CA VAL A 84 -6.38 -4.91 -1.44
C VAL A 84 -5.72 -3.71 -2.11
N HIS A 85 -5.83 -2.56 -1.46
CA HIS A 85 -5.32 -1.29 -1.96
C HIS A 85 -3.99 -0.92 -1.31
N LEU A 86 -2.90 -1.09 -2.07
CA LEU A 86 -1.53 -0.74 -1.68
C LEU A 86 -0.90 0.33 -2.59
N ALA A 87 -1.60 0.77 -3.64
CA ALA A 87 -1.05 1.74 -4.58
C ALA A 87 -0.85 3.10 -3.89
N ALA A 88 0.41 3.51 -3.76
CA ALA A 88 0.80 4.82 -3.25
C ALA A 88 2.22 5.16 -3.72
N THR A 89 2.53 6.45 -3.81
CA THR A 89 3.91 6.95 -3.94
C THR A 89 4.46 7.35 -2.57
N THR A 90 5.75 7.09 -2.39
CA THR A 90 6.53 7.48 -1.21
C THR A 90 7.76 8.31 -1.60
N ALA A 91 7.87 8.77 -2.86
CA ALA A 91 9.07 9.46 -3.33
C ALA A 91 9.11 10.91 -2.82
N PHE A 92 10.14 11.24 -2.05
CA PHE A 92 10.27 12.52 -1.33
C PHE A 92 10.39 13.76 -2.25
N ASP A 93 10.71 13.54 -3.52
CA ASP A 93 10.90 14.55 -4.57
C ASP A 93 9.70 14.72 -5.50
N ASP A 94 8.61 13.98 -5.27
CA ASP A 94 7.38 14.11 -6.06
C ASP A 94 6.64 15.42 -5.74
N SER A 95 5.95 15.97 -6.76
CA SER A 95 5.16 17.18 -6.59
C SER A 95 3.97 16.95 -5.64
N PRO A 96 3.52 17.98 -4.90
CA PRO A 96 2.30 17.89 -4.08
C PRO A 96 1.08 17.41 -4.87
N GLU A 97 0.98 17.81 -6.15
CA GLU A 97 -0.06 17.38 -7.08
C GLU A 97 -0.01 15.87 -7.37
N HIS A 98 1.18 15.29 -7.49
CA HIS A 98 1.32 13.85 -7.68
C HIS A 98 0.85 13.06 -6.44
N TYR A 99 1.20 13.53 -5.24
CA TYR A 99 0.68 12.97 -3.99
C TYR A 99 -0.85 13.07 -3.90
N GLN A 100 -1.43 14.21 -4.27
CA GLN A 100 -2.88 14.38 -4.28
C GLN A 100 -3.55 13.43 -5.29
N ASN A 101 -3.06 13.39 -6.52
CA ASN A 101 -3.68 12.59 -7.57
C ASN A 101 -3.55 11.08 -7.30
N LEU A 102 -2.36 10.62 -6.93
CA LEU A 102 -2.11 9.19 -6.73
C LEU A 102 -2.64 8.69 -5.39
N ASN A 103 -2.24 9.30 -4.27
CA ASN A 103 -2.55 8.74 -2.96
C ASN A 103 -4.00 9.05 -2.55
N ILE A 104 -4.48 10.28 -2.81
CA ILE A 104 -5.85 10.68 -2.42
C ILE A 104 -6.84 10.31 -3.53
N GLY A 105 -6.61 10.77 -4.76
CA GLY A 105 -7.46 10.47 -5.91
C GLY A 105 -7.53 8.97 -6.21
N GLY A 106 -6.37 8.29 -6.18
CA GLY A 106 -6.33 6.84 -6.34
C GLY A 106 -7.11 6.07 -5.28
N SER A 107 -7.01 6.49 -4.01
CA SER A 107 -7.82 5.90 -2.95
C SER A 107 -9.32 6.14 -3.17
N ALA A 108 -9.71 7.34 -3.60
CA ALA A 108 -11.11 7.66 -3.90
C ALA A 108 -11.66 6.77 -5.02
N ASN A 109 -10.91 6.60 -6.12
CA ASN A 109 -11.31 5.75 -7.24
C ASN A 109 -11.49 4.28 -6.82
N VAL A 110 -10.62 3.76 -5.95
CA VAL A 110 -10.76 2.39 -5.44
C VAL A 110 -11.95 2.25 -4.49
N VAL A 111 -12.22 3.26 -3.65
CA VAL A 111 -13.40 3.31 -2.79
C VAL A 111 -14.68 3.28 -3.62
N GLU A 112 -14.76 4.08 -4.69
CA GLU A 112 -15.92 4.08 -5.58
C GLU A 112 -16.14 2.70 -6.23
N LEU A 113 -15.07 2.04 -6.68
CA LEU A 113 -15.19 0.69 -7.24
C LEU A 113 -15.60 -0.34 -6.20
N ALA A 114 -15.06 -0.28 -4.99
CA ALA A 114 -15.45 -1.20 -3.92
C ALA A 114 -16.95 -1.08 -3.60
N LEU A 115 -17.47 0.15 -3.58
CA LEU A 115 -18.89 0.44 -3.39
C LEU A 115 -19.74 0.00 -4.60
N GLN A 116 -19.29 0.29 -5.81
CA GLN A 116 -19.99 -0.06 -7.04
C GLN A 116 -20.11 -1.58 -7.22
N TRP A 117 -19.05 -2.33 -6.88
CA TRP A 117 -19.02 -3.78 -6.98
C TRP A 117 -19.56 -4.49 -5.73
N ASP A 118 -19.90 -3.74 -4.68
CA ASP A 118 -20.30 -4.25 -3.36
C ASP A 118 -19.32 -5.32 -2.81
N VAL A 119 -18.04 -4.96 -2.78
CA VAL A 119 -16.97 -5.83 -2.27
C VAL A 119 -16.24 -5.17 -1.09
N PRO A 120 -15.80 -5.94 -0.09
CA PRO A 120 -14.98 -5.40 0.96
C PRO A 120 -13.58 -5.02 0.44
N MET A 121 -12.93 -4.08 1.13
CA MET A 121 -11.56 -3.70 0.80
C MET A 121 -10.62 -3.61 2.00
N VAL A 122 -9.34 -3.86 1.77
CA VAL A 122 -8.24 -3.54 2.69
C VAL A 122 -7.54 -2.29 2.17
N HIS A 123 -7.54 -1.21 2.95
CA HIS A 123 -6.77 -0.01 2.66
C HIS A 123 -5.48 -0.02 3.48
N VAL A 124 -4.33 -0.06 2.82
CA VAL A 124 -3.03 0.03 3.51
C VAL A 124 -2.65 1.49 3.67
N SER A 125 -2.87 2.02 4.87
CA SER A 125 -2.46 3.34 5.34
C SER A 125 -1.01 3.31 5.86
N THR A 126 -0.70 4.07 6.91
CA THR A 126 0.61 4.04 7.59
C THR A 126 0.47 4.44 9.05
N ALA A 127 1.32 3.91 9.93
CA ALA A 127 1.39 4.36 11.32
C ALA A 127 1.71 5.86 11.45
N TYR A 128 2.32 6.46 10.42
CA TYR A 128 2.74 7.85 10.41
C TYR A 128 1.60 8.86 10.12
N VAL A 129 0.35 8.41 9.97
CA VAL A 129 -0.81 9.34 9.96
C VAL A 129 -0.97 10.09 11.29
N CYS A 130 -0.32 9.62 12.35
CA CYS A 130 -0.22 10.34 13.63
C CYS A 130 0.66 11.60 13.55
N GLY A 131 1.39 11.82 12.45
CA GLY A 131 2.27 12.96 12.23
C GLY A 131 3.34 13.09 13.31
N LEU A 132 3.54 14.32 13.80
CA LEU A 132 4.54 14.66 14.82
C LEU A 132 4.06 14.43 16.26
N ARG A 133 2.95 13.71 16.46
CA ARG A 133 2.45 13.37 17.80
C ARG A 133 3.43 12.45 18.53
N SER A 134 3.36 12.50 19.86
CA SER A 134 4.14 11.63 20.75
C SER A 134 3.23 11.04 21.82
N GLY A 135 3.66 9.92 22.41
CA GLY A 135 2.86 9.16 23.38
C GLY A 135 2.01 8.08 22.70
N VAL A 136 1.00 7.61 23.41
CA VAL A 136 0.09 6.57 22.90
C VAL A 136 -0.84 7.18 21.86
N VAL A 137 -0.90 6.55 20.69
CA VAL A 137 -1.83 6.87 19.61
C VAL A 137 -2.64 5.61 19.32
N THR A 138 -3.95 5.71 19.42
CA THR A 138 -4.87 4.58 19.24
C THR A 138 -5.31 4.44 17.79
N GLU A 139 -5.82 3.26 17.42
CA GLU A 139 -6.27 2.96 16.06
C GLU A 139 -7.53 3.75 15.67
N ASP A 140 -8.32 4.17 16.65
CA ASP A 140 -9.53 4.98 16.46
C ASP A 140 -9.22 6.44 16.10
N GLU A 141 -8.02 6.93 16.44
CA GLU A 141 -7.58 8.28 16.14
C GLU A 141 -7.02 8.39 14.72
N LEU A 142 -7.47 9.41 13.97
CA LEU A 142 -6.92 9.74 12.65
C LEU A 142 -6.45 11.19 12.59
N ASP A 143 -7.38 12.15 12.47
CA ASP A 143 -7.07 13.57 12.51
C ASP A 143 -7.62 14.22 13.78
N VAL A 144 -6.70 14.60 14.66
CA VAL A 144 -6.97 15.34 15.90
C VAL A 144 -6.29 16.71 15.89
N GLY A 145 -5.91 17.22 14.71
CA GLY A 145 -5.20 18.49 14.53
C GLY A 145 -3.68 18.37 14.65
N GLN A 146 -3.11 17.18 14.40
CA GLN A 146 -1.66 16.99 14.37
C GLN A 146 -0.99 17.74 13.22
N LYS A 147 0.30 18.04 13.40
CA LYS A 147 1.18 18.50 12.32
C LYS A 147 1.86 17.30 11.67
N PHE A 148 2.08 17.37 10.36
CA PHE A 148 2.80 16.35 9.61
C PHE A 148 4.25 16.75 9.34
N GLY A 149 5.16 15.78 9.36
CA GLY A 149 6.56 15.98 9.01
C GLY A 149 6.81 15.91 7.50
N THR A 150 5.92 15.23 6.76
CA THR A 150 6.07 15.02 5.31
C THR A 150 4.73 15.14 4.56
N LEU A 151 4.79 15.45 3.26
CA LEU A 151 3.61 15.43 2.37
C LEU A 151 3.02 14.02 2.23
N TYR A 152 3.87 13.00 2.31
CA TYR A 152 3.43 11.61 2.32
C TYR A 152 2.47 11.33 3.49
N GLU A 153 2.86 11.66 4.72
CA GLU A 153 2.04 11.47 5.91
C GLU A 153 0.68 12.17 5.79
N GLN A 154 0.70 13.43 5.35
CA GLN A 154 -0.52 14.21 5.12
C GLN A 154 -1.41 13.55 4.07
N SER A 155 -0.83 13.10 2.94
CA SER A 155 -1.59 12.44 1.88
C SER A 155 -2.23 11.12 2.33
N LYS A 156 -1.54 10.34 3.17
CA LYS A 156 -2.06 9.08 3.72
C LYS A 156 -3.14 9.33 4.77
N CYS A 157 -3.01 10.36 5.61
CA CYS A 157 -4.08 10.77 6.52
C CYS A 157 -5.34 11.13 5.74
N ARG A 158 -5.21 11.96 4.71
CA ARG A 158 -6.35 12.40 3.88
C ARG A 158 -6.98 11.25 3.09
N ALA A 159 -6.17 10.33 2.57
CA ALA A 159 -6.68 9.11 1.93
C ALA A 159 -7.47 8.24 2.91
N GLU A 160 -6.99 8.09 4.14
CA GLU A 160 -7.69 7.34 5.17
C GLU A 160 -8.99 8.00 5.61
N GLU A 161 -9.05 9.33 5.67
CA GLU A 161 -10.28 10.08 5.96
C GLU A 161 -11.39 9.75 4.95
N LEU A 162 -11.03 9.66 3.66
CA LEU A 162 -11.98 9.27 2.61
C LEU A 162 -12.53 7.87 2.82
N VAL A 163 -11.65 6.91 3.18
CA VAL A 163 -12.07 5.53 3.47
C VAL A 163 -12.97 5.48 4.70
N ARG A 164 -12.61 6.19 5.78
CA ARG A 164 -13.44 6.25 7.00
C ARG A 164 -14.81 6.89 6.74
N ALA A 165 -14.85 7.99 5.99
CA ALA A 165 -16.10 8.62 5.58
C ALA A 165 -16.97 7.65 4.76
N ALA A 166 -16.37 6.92 3.81
CA ALA A 166 -17.10 5.91 3.03
C ALA A 166 -17.64 4.76 3.90
N ILE A 167 -16.92 4.33 4.94
CA ILE A 167 -17.41 3.35 5.91
C ILE A 167 -18.64 3.91 6.64
N SER A 168 -18.53 5.10 7.24
CA SER A 168 -19.58 5.66 8.11
C SER A 168 -20.80 6.17 7.35
N GLU A 169 -20.60 6.77 6.17
CA GLU A 169 -21.65 7.48 5.43
C GLU A 169 -22.27 6.63 4.33
N ARG A 170 -21.51 5.70 3.75
CA ARG A 170 -21.91 4.92 2.57
C ARG A 170 -21.91 3.41 2.80
N GLY A 171 -21.56 2.95 3.99
CA GLY A 171 -21.60 1.54 4.36
C GLY A 171 -20.50 0.69 3.73
N LEU A 172 -19.38 1.29 3.30
CA LEU A 172 -18.23 0.55 2.79
C LEU A 172 -17.72 -0.46 3.81
N ARG A 173 -17.56 -1.72 3.41
CA ARG A 173 -16.89 -2.74 4.23
C ARG A 173 -15.38 -2.65 4.05
N ALA A 174 -14.70 -1.88 4.89
CA ALA A 174 -13.26 -1.72 4.78
C ALA A 174 -12.49 -2.02 6.08
N CYS A 175 -11.29 -2.58 5.92
CA CYS A 175 -10.28 -2.71 6.96
C CYS A 175 -9.11 -1.79 6.64
N ILE A 176 -8.66 -1.01 7.63
CA ILE A 176 -7.53 -0.09 7.47
C ILE A 176 -6.34 -0.67 8.22
N VAL A 177 -5.20 -0.80 7.53
CA VAL A 177 -3.95 -1.33 8.10
C VAL A 177 -2.90 -0.22 8.10
N ARG A 178 -2.26 0.02 9.24
CA ARG A 178 -1.27 1.11 9.43
C ARG A 178 0.13 0.55 9.75
N PRO A 179 0.87 0.03 8.75
CA PRO A 179 2.22 -0.48 8.99
C PRO A 179 3.19 0.65 9.37
N GLY A 180 4.23 0.30 10.14
CA GLY A 180 5.40 1.15 10.41
C GLY A 180 6.37 1.22 9.22
N ILE A 181 7.66 1.43 9.48
CA ILE A 181 8.68 1.36 8.43
C ILE A 181 8.80 -0.08 7.94
N VAL A 182 8.46 -0.30 6.68
CA VAL A 182 8.62 -1.61 6.05
C VAL A 182 10.10 -1.92 5.90
N SER A 183 10.53 -3.04 6.49
CA SER A 183 11.89 -3.57 6.39
C SER A 183 11.94 -4.82 5.52
N GLY A 184 13.15 -5.37 5.31
CA GLY A 184 13.36 -6.60 4.56
C GLY A 184 12.68 -7.78 5.25
N ARG A 185 12.65 -8.90 4.54
CA ARG A 185 12.00 -10.12 5.02
C ARG A 185 12.55 -10.55 6.36
N SER A 186 11.69 -11.04 7.25
CA SER A 186 12.06 -11.48 8.60
C SER A 186 13.00 -12.70 8.61
N ASP A 187 12.88 -13.57 7.60
CA ASP A 187 13.62 -14.83 7.47
C ASP A 187 15.03 -14.67 6.90
N THR A 188 15.20 -13.79 5.92
CA THR A 188 16.39 -13.69 5.05
C THR A 188 17.02 -12.31 5.07
N GLY A 189 16.32 -11.30 5.61
CA GLY A 189 16.71 -9.89 5.51
C GLY A 189 16.59 -9.32 4.11
N ALA A 190 16.08 -10.07 3.13
CA ALA A 190 16.07 -9.65 1.74
C ALA A 190 15.14 -8.45 1.51
N VAL A 191 15.66 -7.43 0.84
CA VAL A 191 14.92 -6.25 0.41
C VAL A 191 15.43 -5.82 -0.96
N ARG A 192 14.50 -5.50 -1.87
CA ARG A 192 14.87 -5.08 -3.23
C ARG A 192 15.15 -3.59 -3.35
N ASP A 193 14.61 -2.79 -2.42
CA ASP A 193 14.71 -1.34 -2.42
C ASP A 193 15.34 -0.83 -1.11
N TYR A 194 16.52 -0.21 -1.21
CA TYR A 194 17.33 0.26 -0.08
C TYR A 194 17.13 1.75 0.18
N LYS A 195 15.89 2.16 0.43
CA LYS A 195 15.52 3.57 0.74
C LYS A 195 15.57 3.90 2.23
N ASN A 196 15.51 5.20 2.55
CA ASN A 196 15.32 5.71 3.91
C ASN A 196 16.37 5.18 4.92
N LEU A 197 15.92 4.37 5.90
CA LEU A 197 16.77 3.83 6.95
C LEU A 197 17.97 3.05 6.42
N TYR A 198 17.83 2.35 5.29
CA TYR A 198 18.93 1.63 4.68
C TYR A 198 20.08 2.53 4.22
N ILE A 199 19.79 3.77 3.82
CA ILE A 199 20.82 4.74 3.44
C ILE A 199 21.63 5.13 4.69
N VAL A 200 20.95 5.38 5.82
CA VAL A 200 21.62 5.69 7.09
C VAL A 200 22.49 4.51 7.53
N LEU A 201 21.94 3.29 7.51
CA LEU A 201 22.70 2.07 7.84
C LEU A 201 23.89 1.86 6.92
N LYS A 202 23.74 2.08 5.61
CA LYS A 202 24.83 2.00 4.63
C LYS A 202 25.95 3.00 4.97
N LEU A 203 25.62 4.24 5.29
CA LEU A 203 26.61 5.25 5.65
C LEU A 203 27.37 4.89 6.93
N ILE A 204 26.70 4.26 7.91
CA ILE A 204 27.33 3.76 9.13
C ILE A 204 28.30 2.62 8.80
N VAL A 205 27.86 1.63 8.03
CA VAL A 205 28.68 0.46 7.64
C VAL A 205 29.89 0.87 6.80
N GLU A 206 29.74 1.88 5.92
CA GLU A 206 30.85 2.43 5.13
C GLU A 206 31.78 3.35 5.95
N GLY A 207 31.51 3.56 7.24
CA GLY A 207 32.31 4.42 8.12
C GLY A 207 32.19 5.93 7.81
N LYS A 208 31.25 6.31 6.93
CA LYS A 208 30.98 7.69 6.51
C LYS A 208 30.12 8.46 7.53
N LEU A 209 29.31 7.74 8.31
CA LEU A 209 28.52 8.30 9.40
C LEU A 209 28.92 7.63 10.72
N ARG A 210 29.64 8.37 11.57
CA ARG A 210 30.14 7.88 12.87
C ARG A 210 29.24 8.27 14.05
N SER A 211 28.42 9.29 13.87
CA SER A 211 27.51 9.82 14.88
C SER A 211 26.22 10.25 14.22
N LEU A 212 25.08 9.82 14.75
CA LEU A 212 23.76 10.25 14.29
C LEU A 212 23.10 11.08 15.42
N PRO A 213 22.78 12.36 15.20
CA PRO A 213 21.99 13.11 16.18
C PRO A 213 20.59 12.48 16.28
N GLY A 214 20.16 12.23 17.51
CA GLY A 214 18.89 11.58 17.75
C GLY A 214 18.47 11.71 19.20
N ARG A 215 17.21 11.34 19.44
CA ARG A 215 16.64 11.25 20.77
C ARG A 215 16.82 9.82 21.29
N TYR A 216 17.46 9.66 22.45
CA TYR A 216 17.71 8.33 23.04
C TYR A 216 16.43 7.62 23.47
N ASP A 217 15.36 8.37 23.70
CA ASP A 217 14.03 7.87 24.03
C ASP A 217 13.15 7.65 22.79
N ALA A 218 13.66 7.89 21.58
CA ALA A 218 12.90 7.66 20.35
C ALA A 218 12.77 6.15 20.06
N THR A 219 11.57 5.75 19.69
CA THR A 219 11.27 4.38 19.24
C THR A 219 11.23 4.32 17.72
N LEU A 220 11.76 3.22 17.16
CA LEU A 220 11.68 2.92 15.73
C LEU A 220 10.79 1.70 15.51
N SER A 221 9.70 1.87 14.76
CA SER A 221 8.80 0.76 14.42
C SER A 221 9.20 0.19 13.06
N LEU A 222 9.87 -0.96 13.08
CA LEU A 222 10.19 -1.74 11.88
C LEU A 222 9.19 -2.89 11.72
N ALA A 223 8.65 -3.04 10.52
CA ALA A 223 7.72 -4.10 10.17
C ALA A 223 8.27 -4.88 8.97
N PRO A 224 8.72 -6.15 9.15
CA PRO A 224 9.18 -6.97 8.04
C PRO A 224 8.12 -7.09 6.95
N VAL A 225 8.53 -6.96 5.68
CA VAL A 225 7.61 -6.94 4.53
C VAL A 225 6.70 -8.18 4.44
N ASP A 226 7.23 -9.34 4.84
CA ASP A 226 6.54 -10.63 4.90
C ASP A 226 5.58 -10.78 6.09
N HIS A 227 5.72 -9.93 7.11
CA HIS A 227 4.76 -9.83 8.21
C HIS A 227 3.62 -8.84 7.88
N VAL A 228 3.93 -7.79 7.11
CA VAL A 228 2.92 -6.82 6.65
C VAL A 228 2.01 -7.42 5.59
N ALA A 229 2.54 -8.32 4.75
CA ALA A 229 1.84 -9.00 3.67
C ALA A 229 1.01 -10.20 4.14
#